data_AF-A0A7S1BLL3-F1
#
_entry.id   AF-A0A7S1BLL3-F1
#
_cell.length_a   1.000
_cell.length_b   1.000
_cell.length_c   1.000
_cell.angle_alpha   90.00
_cell.angle_beta   90.00
_cell.angle_gamma   90.00
#
_symmetry.space_group_name_H-M   'P 1'
#
loop_
_entity.id
_entity.type
_entity.pdbx_description
1 polymer ?
#
loop_
_entity_poly.entity_id
_entity_poly.type
_entity_poly.pdbx_seq_one_letter_code
_entity_poly.pdbx_strand_id
1 'polypeptide(L)'
;PDESAFAYGLPGTLDPVPDFDPLGFAAKADLTTMKKYREAETQHGRVAMLAFIGLLVTEEPIEFHPLFEAYNKDIGPAIRHLDEVRSASPFFFEILGLLIGSLELNRALQGWKAPGNGVKFQDLNNDYFSSDVDFDPLGLKAEDADDFFAMSSKELQHGRLAMLGVAGIVAQELVNGKEIFVNLGLAVDRFDPSSVPIQF
;
A
#
# COMPACT_ATOMS: atom_id res chain seq x y z
N PRO A 1 6.67 -1.94 -24.77
CA PRO A 1 6.55 -3.34 -24.26
C PRO A 1 7.29 -4.30 -25.19
N ASP A 2 8.16 -5.11 -24.60
CA ASP A 2 8.94 -6.13 -25.29
C ASP A 2 8.33 -7.50 -25.01
N GLU A 3 7.68 -8.10 -26.01
CA GLU A 3 7.01 -9.41 -25.88
C GLU A 3 7.98 -10.57 -25.59
N SER A 4 9.27 -10.38 -25.85
CA SER A 4 10.30 -11.39 -25.60
C SER A 4 10.85 -11.34 -24.17
N ALA A 5 10.64 -10.22 -23.46
CA ALA A 5 11.10 -10.02 -22.10
C ALA A 5 10.06 -10.47 -21.06
N PHE A 6 10.53 -10.86 -19.86
CA PHE A 6 9.66 -11.18 -18.73
C PHE A 6 8.69 -10.02 -18.44
N ALA A 7 7.43 -10.35 -18.18
CA ALA A 7 6.38 -9.37 -17.92
C ALA A 7 6.28 -8.25 -18.98
N TYR A 8 6.57 -8.55 -20.25
CA TYR A 8 6.59 -7.59 -21.36
C TYR A 8 7.61 -6.44 -21.22
N GLY A 9 8.67 -6.64 -20.42
CA GLY A 9 9.68 -5.63 -20.12
C GLY A 9 9.19 -4.54 -19.15
N LEU A 10 8.17 -4.83 -18.34
CA LEU A 10 7.70 -3.90 -17.29
C LEU A 10 8.71 -3.79 -16.13
N PRO A 11 8.81 -2.60 -15.49
CA PRO A 11 9.81 -2.35 -14.43
C PRO A 11 9.64 -3.24 -13.21
N GLY A 12 10.73 -3.55 -12.51
CA GLY A 12 10.69 -4.22 -11.20
C GLY A 12 11.26 -5.64 -11.15
N THR A 13 11.77 -6.19 -12.25
CA THR A 13 12.68 -7.36 -12.16
C THR A 13 14.08 -6.86 -11.81
N LEU A 14 14.65 -7.35 -10.72
CA LEU A 14 15.96 -6.95 -10.20
C LEU A 14 16.61 -8.12 -9.46
N ASP A 15 17.94 -8.18 -9.50
CA ASP A 15 18.71 -9.09 -8.65
C ASP A 15 18.50 -8.74 -7.15
N PRO A 16 18.51 -9.72 -6.22
CA PRO A 16 18.92 -11.12 -6.38
C PRO A 16 17.78 -12.10 -6.75
N VAL A 17 16.54 -11.62 -6.95
CA VAL A 17 15.39 -12.47 -7.30
C VAL A 17 14.81 -12.00 -8.64
N PRO A 18 15.48 -12.29 -9.76
CA PRO A 18 14.94 -11.97 -11.07
C PRO A 18 13.71 -12.84 -11.37
N ASP A 19 12.73 -12.23 -12.05
CA ASP A 19 11.60 -12.91 -12.70
C ASP A 19 10.82 -13.90 -11.80
N PHE A 20 10.53 -13.49 -10.56
CA PHE A 20 9.78 -14.30 -9.60
C PHE A 20 8.32 -14.52 -10.03
N ASP A 21 8.05 -15.65 -10.68
CA ASP A 21 6.70 -16.13 -10.99
C ASP A 21 6.61 -17.66 -10.92
N PRO A 22 6.69 -18.26 -9.72
CA PRO A 22 6.68 -19.72 -9.56
C PRO A 22 5.37 -20.39 -10.01
N LEU A 23 4.26 -19.63 -10.07
CA LEU A 23 2.93 -20.14 -10.45
C LEU A 23 2.59 -19.89 -11.94
N GLY A 24 3.47 -19.18 -12.65
CA GLY A 24 3.33 -18.90 -14.07
C GLY A 24 2.12 -18.02 -14.38
N PHE A 25 1.79 -17.04 -13.53
CA PHE A 25 0.72 -16.08 -13.80
C PHE A 25 1.10 -15.10 -14.91
N ALA A 26 2.35 -14.67 -14.97
CA ALA A 26 2.83 -13.75 -15.99
C ALA A 26 2.92 -14.41 -17.37
N ALA A 27 3.34 -15.68 -17.42
CA ALA A 27 3.41 -16.45 -18.67
C ALA A 27 2.03 -16.71 -19.32
N LYS A 28 0.95 -16.66 -18.53
CA LYS A 28 -0.44 -16.89 -18.99
C LYS A 28 -1.21 -15.60 -19.28
N ALA A 29 -0.66 -14.45 -18.93
CA ALA A 29 -1.32 -13.17 -19.03
C ALA A 29 -1.02 -12.50 -20.38
N ASP A 30 -2.05 -11.89 -21.00
CA ASP A 30 -1.84 -10.98 -22.12
C ASP A 30 -1.24 -9.64 -21.64
N LEU A 31 -0.69 -8.83 -22.55
CA LEU A 31 -0.08 -7.54 -22.22
C LEU A 31 -1.01 -6.67 -21.36
N THR A 32 -2.29 -6.65 -21.69
CA THR A 32 -3.30 -5.92 -20.92
C THR A 32 -3.42 -6.45 -19.50
N THR A 33 -3.53 -7.76 -19.31
CA THR A 33 -3.61 -8.38 -17.97
C THR A 33 -2.32 -8.16 -17.19
N MET A 34 -1.15 -8.21 -17.83
CA MET A 34 0.12 -7.89 -17.18
C MET A 34 0.21 -6.44 -16.71
N LYS A 35 -0.25 -5.48 -17.52
CA LYS A 35 -0.39 -4.08 -17.09
C LYS A 35 -1.33 -3.94 -15.89
N LYS A 36 -2.39 -4.75 -15.80
CA LYS A 36 -3.30 -4.76 -14.62
C LYS A 36 -2.63 -5.34 -13.38
N TYR A 37 -1.88 -6.43 -13.51
CA TYR A 37 -1.14 -6.99 -12.37
C TYR A 37 -0.10 -6.01 -11.86
N ARG A 38 0.57 -5.29 -12.78
CA ARG A 38 1.50 -4.23 -12.39
C ARG A 38 0.81 -3.06 -11.70
N GLU A 39 -0.32 -2.61 -12.24
CA GLU A 39 -1.16 -1.59 -11.59
C GLU A 39 -1.52 -2.01 -10.16
N ALA A 40 -2.04 -3.23 -10.00
CA ALA A 40 -2.43 -3.74 -8.69
C ALA A 40 -1.24 -3.82 -7.74
N GLU A 41 -0.09 -4.34 -8.19
CA GLU A 41 1.13 -4.42 -7.39
C GLU A 41 1.60 -3.05 -6.90
N THR A 42 1.67 -2.05 -7.79
CA THR A 42 2.11 -0.71 -7.42
C THR A 42 1.13 -0.04 -6.45
N GLN A 43 -0.19 -0.18 -6.66
CA GLN A 43 -1.19 0.40 -5.76
C GLN A 43 -1.15 -0.24 -4.36
N HIS A 44 -1.05 -1.57 -4.27
CA HIS A 44 -0.87 -2.24 -2.98
C HIS A 44 0.45 -1.85 -2.32
N GLY A 45 1.52 -1.72 -3.10
CA GLY A 45 2.82 -1.23 -2.62
C GLY A 45 2.73 0.18 -2.03
N ARG A 46 2.07 1.13 -2.71
CA ARG A 46 1.86 2.51 -2.22
C ARG A 46 1.09 2.55 -0.91
N VAL A 47 -0.04 1.84 -0.85
CA VAL A 47 -0.85 1.75 0.38
C VAL A 47 -0.06 1.10 1.50
N ALA A 48 0.70 0.03 1.21
CA ALA A 48 1.52 -0.65 2.21
C ALA A 48 2.68 0.22 2.70
N MET A 49 3.33 1.02 1.84
CA MET A 49 4.38 1.96 2.27
C MET A 49 3.84 3.01 3.26
N LEU A 50 2.66 3.57 2.97
CA LEU A 50 2.00 4.50 3.89
C LEU A 50 1.57 3.83 5.19
N ALA A 51 0.99 2.62 5.09
CA ALA A 51 0.58 1.84 6.25
C ALA A 51 1.79 1.48 7.13
N PHE A 52 2.90 1.05 6.54
CA PHE A 52 4.12 0.71 7.28
C PHE A 52 4.65 1.88 8.09
N ILE A 53 4.76 3.07 7.48
CA ILE A 53 5.17 4.29 8.20
C ILE A 53 4.15 4.64 9.29
N GLY A 54 2.86 4.54 8.98
CA GLY A 54 1.78 4.77 9.93
C GLY A 54 1.94 3.93 11.20
N LEU A 55 2.00 2.60 11.05
CA LEU A 55 2.15 1.65 12.16
C LEU A 55 3.37 2.00 13.03
N LEU A 56 4.53 2.23 12.41
CA LEU A 56 5.76 2.57 13.14
C LEU A 56 5.68 3.90 13.91
N VAL A 57 4.97 4.89 13.37
CA VAL A 57 4.87 6.23 13.99
C VAL A 57 3.83 6.26 15.11
N THR A 58 2.83 5.37 15.06
CA THR A 58 1.74 5.32 16.02
C THR A 58 2.02 4.46 17.26
N GLU A 59 3.09 3.68 17.27
CA GLU A 59 3.44 2.80 18.38
C GLU A 59 4.57 3.39 19.26
N GLU A 60 4.79 2.82 20.46
CA GLU A 60 5.91 3.18 21.33
C GLU A 60 7.24 3.00 20.57
N PRO A 61 8.20 3.95 20.59
CA PRO A 61 8.28 5.12 21.47
C PRO A 61 7.76 6.44 20.89
N ILE A 62 7.15 6.42 19.70
CA ILE A 62 6.82 7.64 18.95
C ILE A 62 5.42 8.15 19.32
N GLU A 63 4.44 7.25 19.48
CA GLU A 63 3.06 7.54 19.96
C GLU A 63 2.41 8.78 19.28
N PHE A 64 2.71 9.01 18.00
CA PHE A 64 2.26 10.22 17.32
C PHE A 64 0.93 10.02 16.61
N HIS A 65 -0.14 10.52 17.21
CA HIS A 65 -1.52 10.43 16.69
C HIS A 65 -2.09 11.81 16.32
N PRO A 66 -1.85 12.32 15.10
CA PRO A 66 -2.18 13.70 14.74
C PRO A 66 -3.69 14.00 14.64
N LEU A 67 -4.54 12.99 14.45
CA LEU A 67 -5.96 13.18 14.08
C LEU A 67 -6.96 12.89 15.20
N PHE A 68 -6.57 12.20 16.29
CA PHE A 68 -7.53 11.60 17.23
C PHE A 68 -7.27 11.92 18.71
N GLU A 69 -6.62 13.05 19.01
CA GLU A 69 -6.38 13.54 20.38
C GLU A 69 -5.74 12.52 21.34
N ALA A 70 -5.01 11.53 20.82
CA ALA A 70 -4.26 10.56 21.60
C ALA A 70 -2.81 11.03 21.84
N TYR A 71 -2.63 12.29 22.25
CA TYR A 71 -1.30 12.78 22.61
C TYR A 71 -0.84 12.07 23.88
N ASN A 72 0.26 11.29 23.79
CA ASN A 72 0.85 10.51 24.87
C ASN A 72 -0.10 9.47 25.50
N LYS A 73 -1.04 8.93 24.71
CA LYS A 73 -1.83 7.78 25.14
C LYS A 73 -1.35 6.57 24.35
N ASP A 74 -0.73 5.64 25.06
CA ASP A 74 -0.48 4.29 24.59
C ASP A 74 -1.83 3.59 24.38
N ILE A 75 -2.19 3.43 23.11
CA ILE A 75 -3.40 2.75 22.65
C ILE A 75 -3.12 1.25 22.41
N GLY A 76 -1.88 0.81 22.60
CA GLY A 76 -1.45 -0.55 22.42
C GLY A 76 -1.25 -0.91 20.95
N PRO A 77 -1.34 -2.20 20.60
CA PRO A 77 -1.01 -2.69 19.25
C PRO A 77 -1.77 -1.96 18.14
N ALA A 78 -1.06 -1.52 17.10
CA ALA A 78 -1.61 -0.73 16.01
C ALA A 78 -2.74 -1.43 15.25
N ILE A 79 -2.81 -2.77 15.27
CA ILE A 79 -3.96 -3.52 14.74
C ILE A 79 -5.30 -3.15 15.38
N ARG A 80 -5.30 -2.63 16.62
CA ARG A 80 -6.52 -2.27 17.37
C ARG A 80 -6.86 -0.80 17.28
N HIS A 81 -5.98 0.03 16.75
CA HIS A 81 -6.19 1.48 16.65
C HIS A 81 -7.43 1.81 15.81
N LEU A 82 -7.76 0.98 14.81
CA LEU A 82 -8.96 1.18 13.99
C LEU A 82 -10.25 1.07 14.81
N ASP A 83 -10.31 0.16 15.77
CA ASP A 83 -11.48 -0.02 16.63
C ASP A 83 -11.66 1.22 17.54
N GLU A 84 -10.55 1.76 18.04
CA GLU A 84 -10.55 2.98 18.84
C GLU A 84 -10.96 4.21 18.06
N VAL A 85 -10.45 4.38 16.84
CA VAL A 85 -10.84 5.47 15.95
C VAL A 85 -12.34 5.47 15.72
N ARG A 86 -12.96 4.29 15.54
CA ARG A 86 -14.41 4.19 15.42
C ARG A 86 -15.14 4.51 16.71
N SER A 87 -14.58 4.14 17.87
CA SER A 87 -15.16 4.51 19.16
C SER A 87 -15.10 6.02 19.41
N ALA A 88 -14.00 6.68 19.03
CA ALA A 88 -13.80 8.11 19.20
C ALA A 88 -14.57 8.94 18.15
N SER A 89 -14.60 8.46 16.91
CA SER A 89 -15.26 9.09 15.77
C SER A 89 -16.07 8.07 14.95
N PRO A 90 -17.34 7.84 15.31
CA PRO A 90 -18.18 6.78 14.72
C PRO A 90 -18.37 6.86 13.21
N PHE A 91 -18.26 8.05 12.63
CA PHE A 91 -18.46 8.31 11.20
C PHE A 91 -17.15 8.50 10.40
N PHE A 92 -16.00 8.33 11.04
CA PHE A 92 -14.70 8.60 10.40
C PHE A 92 -14.49 7.72 9.16
N PHE A 93 -14.74 6.42 9.27
CA PHE A 93 -14.49 5.47 8.19
C PHE A 93 -15.47 5.64 7.03
N GLU A 94 -16.69 6.08 7.28
CA GLU A 94 -17.70 6.39 6.27
C GLU A 94 -17.28 7.62 5.46
N ILE A 95 -16.84 8.69 6.13
CA ILE A 95 -16.33 9.90 5.48
C ILE A 95 -15.05 9.58 4.70
N LEU A 96 -14.13 8.85 5.32
CA LEU A 96 -12.89 8.41 4.67
C LEU A 96 -13.19 7.54 3.44
N GLY A 97 -14.13 6.60 3.56
CA GLY A 97 -14.56 5.74 2.46
C GLY A 97 -15.18 6.52 1.31
N LEU A 98 -15.98 7.56 1.59
CA LEU A 98 -16.50 8.45 0.56
C LEU A 98 -15.39 9.27 -0.12
N LEU A 99 -14.43 9.77 0.66
CA LEU A 99 -13.29 10.53 0.12
C LEU A 99 -12.40 9.65 -0.77
N ILE A 100 -11.93 8.52 -0.25
CA ILE A 100 -11.12 7.55 -1.00
C ILE A 100 -11.91 7.05 -2.21
N GLY A 101 -13.18 6.70 -2.05
CA GLY A 101 -14.03 6.27 -3.16
C GLY A 101 -14.18 7.31 -4.26
N SER A 102 -14.24 8.61 -3.91
CA SER A 102 -14.28 9.70 -4.88
C SER A 102 -12.95 9.84 -5.64
N LEU A 103 -11.82 9.73 -4.93
CA LEU A 103 -10.48 9.80 -5.52
C LEU A 103 -10.21 8.58 -6.42
N GLU A 104 -10.58 7.39 -5.96
CA GLU A 104 -10.49 6.15 -6.74
C GLU A 104 -11.41 6.17 -7.95
N LEU A 105 -12.59 6.78 -7.87
CA LEU A 105 -13.44 6.98 -9.03
C LEU A 105 -12.79 7.92 -10.06
N ASN A 106 -12.18 9.02 -9.62
CA ASN A 106 -11.46 9.92 -10.51
C ASN A 106 -10.29 9.21 -11.21
N ARG A 107 -9.50 8.45 -10.44
CA ARG A 107 -8.44 7.59 -11.00
C ARG A 107 -8.98 6.55 -11.96
N ALA A 108 -10.11 5.92 -11.62
CA ALA A 108 -10.72 4.89 -12.44
C ALA A 108 -11.14 5.44 -13.82
N LEU A 109 -11.68 6.66 -13.85
CA LEU A 109 -12.06 7.34 -15.09
C LEU A 109 -10.86 7.71 -15.98
N GLN A 110 -9.68 7.95 -15.39
CA GLN A 110 -8.46 8.23 -16.14
C GLN A 110 -7.77 6.95 -16.64
N GLY A 111 -7.66 5.93 -15.79
CA GLY A 111 -6.89 4.72 -16.08
C GLY A 111 -7.65 3.65 -16.87
N TRP A 112 -8.98 3.58 -16.74
CA TRP A 112 -9.77 2.47 -17.30
C TRP A 112 -10.70 2.94 -18.42
N LYS A 113 -10.90 2.05 -19.39
CA LYS A 113 -11.85 2.29 -20.49
C LYS A 113 -13.28 2.25 -19.95
N ALA A 114 -14.10 3.19 -20.39
CA ALA A 114 -15.52 3.21 -20.07
C ALA A 114 -16.21 1.92 -20.57
N PRO A 115 -17.18 1.38 -19.82
CA PRO A 115 -17.91 0.19 -20.22
C PRO A 115 -18.67 0.46 -21.54
N GLY A 116 -18.46 -0.40 -22.53
CA GLY A 116 -19.03 -0.27 -23.86
C GLY A 116 -18.84 -1.54 -24.70
N ASN A 117 -19.44 -1.57 -25.90
CA ASN A 117 -19.37 -2.74 -26.77
C ASN A 117 -17.92 -3.01 -27.22
N GLY A 118 -17.43 -4.22 -26.97
CA GLY A 118 -16.09 -4.67 -27.35
C GLY A 118 -14.98 -4.39 -26.33
N VAL A 119 -15.29 -3.72 -25.21
CA VAL A 119 -14.35 -3.50 -24.10
C VAL A 119 -14.41 -4.70 -23.16
N LYS A 120 -13.27 -5.39 -22.95
CA LYS A 120 -13.20 -6.44 -21.93
C LYS A 120 -13.38 -5.82 -20.55
N PHE A 121 -13.98 -6.55 -19.61
CA PHE A 121 -14.10 -6.10 -18.23
C PHE A 121 -12.72 -5.71 -17.68
N GLN A 122 -12.63 -4.53 -17.05
CA GLN A 122 -11.38 -3.95 -16.54
C GLN A 122 -10.32 -3.74 -17.64
N ASP A 123 -10.62 -3.16 -18.79
CA ASP A 123 -9.56 -2.85 -19.78
C ASP A 123 -8.91 -1.49 -19.47
N LEU A 124 -7.57 -1.43 -19.50
CA LEU A 124 -6.81 -0.20 -19.25
C LEU A 124 -6.77 0.66 -20.52
N ASN A 125 -6.69 1.98 -20.34
CA ASN A 125 -6.46 2.89 -21.47
C ASN A 125 -5.09 2.61 -22.10
N ASN A 126 -5.02 2.69 -23.44
CA ASN A 126 -3.80 2.33 -24.16
C ASN A 126 -2.64 3.30 -23.87
N ASP A 127 -2.98 4.58 -23.68
CA ASP A 127 -2.06 5.69 -23.41
C ASP A 127 -1.74 5.84 -21.91
N TYR A 128 -2.37 5.01 -21.06
CA TYR A 128 -2.14 5.02 -19.62
C TYR A 128 -0.93 4.14 -19.29
N PHE A 129 0.11 4.76 -18.73
CA PHE A 129 1.18 4.02 -18.08
C PHE A 129 0.68 3.51 -16.73
N SER A 130 0.88 2.22 -16.45
CA SER A 130 0.42 1.59 -15.21
C SER A 130 0.89 2.40 -13.99
N SER A 131 -0.08 2.90 -13.22
CA SER A 131 0.04 3.59 -11.94
C SER A 131 0.50 5.05 -12.02
N ASP A 132 0.46 5.66 -13.20
CA ASP A 132 0.77 7.07 -13.43
C ASP A 132 -0.53 7.88 -13.53
N VAL A 133 -0.84 8.67 -12.48
CA VAL A 133 -2.08 9.45 -12.37
C VAL A 133 -1.83 10.96 -12.58
N ASP A 134 -0.70 11.30 -13.20
CA ASP A 134 -0.20 12.67 -13.42
C ASP A 134 -0.11 13.52 -12.14
N PHE A 135 -0.05 12.88 -10.98
CA PHE A 135 0.14 13.55 -9.70
C PHE A 135 1.64 13.73 -9.42
N ASP A 136 2.19 14.85 -9.87
CA ASP A 136 3.56 15.27 -9.56
C ASP A 136 3.63 16.79 -9.29
N PRO A 137 3.17 17.26 -8.12
CA PRO A 137 3.19 18.68 -7.79
C PRO A 137 4.61 19.24 -7.59
N LEU A 138 5.60 18.37 -7.39
CA LEU A 138 6.99 18.76 -7.12
C LEU A 138 7.91 18.64 -8.36
N GLY A 139 7.40 18.10 -9.48
CA GLY A 139 8.18 17.91 -10.69
C GLY A 139 9.35 16.95 -10.52
N LEU A 140 9.19 15.92 -9.67
CA LEU A 140 10.25 14.95 -9.38
C LEU A 140 10.27 13.78 -10.37
N LYS A 141 9.26 13.66 -11.23
CA LYS A 141 9.20 12.65 -12.28
C LYS A 141 10.33 12.88 -13.27
N ALA A 142 11.14 11.85 -13.49
CA ALA A 142 12.18 11.88 -14.50
C ALA A 142 11.57 12.05 -15.90
N GLU A 143 12.15 12.94 -16.70
CA GLU A 143 11.75 13.16 -18.10
C GLU A 143 12.31 12.05 -19.03
N ASP A 144 13.44 11.46 -18.67
CA ASP A 144 14.06 10.36 -19.41
C ASP A 144 13.41 9.01 -19.07
N ALA A 145 13.22 8.18 -20.09
CA ALA A 145 12.54 6.90 -19.97
C ALA A 145 13.31 5.89 -19.11
N ASP A 146 14.63 5.87 -19.21
CA ASP A 146 15.48 4.95 -18.45
C ASP A 146 15.52 5.34 -16.96
N ASP A 147 15.61 6.63 -16.65
CA ASP A 147 15.55 7.15 -15.29
C ASP A 147 14.17 6.92 -14.67
N PHE A 148 13.09 7.12 -15.44
CA PHE A 148 11.73 6.82 -15.00
C PHE A 148 11.53 5.32 -14.71
N PHE A 149 12.12 4.45 -15.53
CA PHE A 149 12.12 3.01 -15.31
C PHE A 149 12.87 2.62 -14.03
N ALA A 150 14.02 3.24 -13.79
CA ALA A 150 14.81 3.05 -12.57
C ALA A 150 14.04 3.53 -11.32
N MET A 151 13.38 4.69 -11.38
CA MET A 151 12.54 5.20 -10.29
C MET A 151 11.35 4.28 -10.02
N SER A 152 10.63 3.85 -11.05
CA SER A 152 9.51 2.91 -10.93
C SER A 152 9.95 1.57 -10.31
N SER A 153 11.14 1.10 -10.66
CA SER A 153 11.69 -0.13 -10.09
C SER A 153 12.04 0.03 -8.62
N LYS A 154 12.59 1.19 -8.21
CA LYS A 154 12.84 1.51 -6.80
C LYS A 154 11.54 1.55 -6.00
N GLU A 155 10.50 2.21 -6.53
CA GLU A 155 9.19 2.28 -5.89
C GLU A 155 8.63 0.86 -5.64
N LEU A 156 8.65 0.00 -6.66
CA LEU A 156 8.16 -1.38 -6.56
C LEU A 156 8.90 -2.19 -5.49
N GLN A 157 10.22 -2.05 -5.37
CA GLN A 157 10.98 -2.79 -4.37
C GLN A 157 10.64 -2.33 -2.94
N HIS A 158 10.52 -1.03 -2.71
CA HIS A 158 10.08 -0.50 -1.41
C HIS A 158 8.63 -0.90 -1.12
N GLY A 159 7.76 -0.90 -2.13
CA GLY A 159 6.38 -1.37 -2.02
C GLY A 159 6.28 -2.84 -1.63
N ARG A 160 7.07 -3.73 -2.27
CA ARG A 160 7.13 -5.16 -1.92
C ARG A 160 7.63 -5.39 -0.50
N LEU A 161 8.70 -4.69 -0.12
CA LEU A 161 9.23 -4.76 1.23
C LEU A 161 8.19 -4.29 2.26
N ALA A 162 7.49 -3.20 1.98
CA ALA A 162 6.44 -2.67 2.85
C ALA A 162 5.25 -3.63 2.97
N MET A 163 4.81 -4.25 1.86
CA MET A 163 3.74 -5.26 1.90
C MET A 163 4.08 -6.44 2.82
N LEU A 164 5.32 -6.95 2.74
CA LEU A 164 5.80 -8.00 3.64
C LEU A 164 5.97 -7.50 5.08
N GLY A 165 6.47 -6.28 5.26
CA GLY A 165 6.66 -5.64 6.56
C GLY A 165 5.33 -5.48 7.31
N VAL A 166 4.32 -4.90 6.67
CA VAL A 166 2.97 -4.74 7.25
C VAL A 166 2.36 -6.08 7.59
N ALA A 167 2.43 -7.07 6.68
CA ALA A 167 1.92 -8.42 6.97
C ALA A 167 2.61 -9.06 8.18
N GLY A 168 3.93 -8.85 8.32
CA GLY A 168 4.71 -9.31 9.46
C GLY A 168 4.32 -8.64 10.77
N ILE A 169 4.20 -7.31 10.78
CA ILE A 169 3.78 -6.52 11.96
C ILE A 169 2.41 -6.99 12.44
N VAL A 170 1.43 -7.05 11.53
CA VAL A 170 0.06 -7.49 11.84
C VAL A 170 0.07 -8.92 12.42
N ALA A 171 0.83 -9.85 11.82
CA ALA A 171 0.91 -11.21 12.33
C ALA A 171 1.56 -11.29 13.73
N GLN A 172 2.62 -10.51 13.97
CA GLN A 172 3.31 -10.49 15.26
C GLN A 172 2.45 -9.88 16.37
N GLU A 173 1.77 -8.78 16.08
CA GLU A 173 0.85 -8.15 17.03
C GLU A 173 -0.34 -9.05 17.36
N LEU A 174 -0.90 -9.75 16.36
CA LEU A 174 -2.02 -10.67 16.58
C LEU A 174 -1.64 -11.85 17.49
N VAL A 175 -0.40 -12.35 17.40
CA VAL A 175 0.06 -13.48 18.20
C VAL A 175 0.52 -13.05 19.60
N ASN A 176 1.29 -11.97 19.69
CA ASN A 176 1.92 -11.55 20.94
C ASN A 176 1.04 -10.61 21.78
N GLY A 177 0.11 -9.90 21.14
CA GLY A 177 -0.72 -8.88 21.79
C GLY A 177 0.06 -7.65 22.26
N LYS A 178 1.23 -7.41 21.66
CA LYS A 178 2.14 -6.29 22.00
C LYS A 178 2.53 -5.55 20.74
N GLU A 179 2.84 -4.28 20.90
CA GLU A 179 3.41 -3.42 19.87
C GLU A 179 4.72 -3.97 19.28
N ILE A 180 5.03 -3.60 18.05
CA ILE A 180 6.17 -4.11 17.30
C ILE A 180 7.50 -3.80 17.96
N PHE A 181 7.71 -2.57 18.44
CA PHE A 181 8.98 -2.19 19.07
C PHE A 181 9.16 -2.86 20.44
N VAL A 182 8.06 -3.11 21.16
CA VAL A 182 8.07 -3.87 22.41
C VAL A 182 8.40 -5.34 22.12
N ASN A 183 7.81 -5.93 21.07
CA ASN A 183 8.14 -7.27 20.61
C ASN A 183 9.60 -7.43 20.19
N LEU A 184 10.19 -6.39 19.60
CA LEU A 184 11.59 -6.36 19.21
C LEU A 184 12.54 -6.04 20.38
N GLY A 185 12.01 -5.72 21.56
CA GLY A 185 12.81 -5.33 22.73
C GLY A 185 13.47 -3.96 22.61
N LEU A 186 12.99 -3.12 21.69
CA LEU A 186 13.48 -1.76 21.44
C LEU A 186 12.70 -0.71 22.25
N ALA A 187 11.54 -1.08 22.79
CA ALA A 187 10.67 -0.26 23.60
C ALA A 187 10.24 -0.97 24.88
N VAL A 188 9.87 -0.20 25.90
CA VAL A 188 9.30 -0.73 27.15
C VAL A 188 7.81 -0.93 26.95
N ASP A 189 7.29 -2.05 27.44
CA ASP A 189 5.85 -2.33 27.46
C ASP A 189 5.19 -1.41 28.49
N ARG A 190 4.57 -0.32 28.03
CA ARG A 190 3.83 0.63 28.88
C ARG A 190 2.32 0.48 28.77
N PHE A 191 1.86 -0.34 27.84
CA PHE A 191 0.45 -0.47 27.51
C PHE A 191 -0.32 -1.15 28.64
N ASP A 192 -1.38 -0.48 29.10
CA ASP A 192 -2.35 -1.04 30.04
C ASP A 192 -3.67 -1.32 29.29
N PRO A 193 -4.03 -2.61 29.06
CA PRO A 193 -5.28 -2.98 28.39
C PRO A 193 -6.55 -2.48 29.09
N SER A 194 -6.48 -2.11 30.37
CA SER A 194 -7.62 -1.57 31.11
C SER A 194 -7.86 -0.07 30.84
N SER A 195 -6.89 0.62 30.23
CA SER A 195 -6.94 2.06 29.93
C SER A 195 -7.71 2.41 28.65
N VAL A 196 -8.06 1.40 27.87
CA VAL A 196 -8.76 1.54 26.59
C VAL A 196 -10.24 1.20 26.73
N PRO A 197 -11.14 1.92 26.03
CA PRO A 197 -12.58 1.72 26.16
C PRO A 197 -13.04 0.35 25.62
N ILE A 198 -12.24 -0.26 24.74
CA ILE A 198 -12.52 -1.57 24.16
C ILE A 198 -11.56 -2.58 24.80
N GLN A 199 -12.11 -3.43 25.67
CA GLN A 199 -11.37 -4.52 26.31
C GLN A 199 -11.54 -5.81 25.49
N PHE A 200 -10.44 -6.52 25.27
CA PHE A 200 -10.39 -7.76 24.48
C PHE A 200 -9.84 -8.93 25.31
#